data_AF-A0A0B0Q1J0-F1
#
_entry.id   AF-A0A0B0Q1J0-F1
#
_cell.length_a   1.000
_cell.length_b   1.000
_cell.length_c   1.000
_cell.angle_alpha   90.00
_cell.angle_beta   90.00
_cell.angle_gamma   90.00
#
_symmetry.space_group_name_H-M   'P 1'
#
loop_
_entity.id
_entity.type
_entity.pdbx_description
1 polymer ?
#
loop_
_entity_poly.entity_id
_entity_poly.type
_entity_poly.pdbx_seq_one_letter_code
_entity_poly.pdbx_strand_id
1 'polypeptide(L)'
;QEISTFLKTHSSCEFRAMDRCYIQKQLENTTHILQKIKNLRLIIPKESENYLFRKLIPFVQDISEMERDTRSDLGEILFEYFKITLSFIFDTCNTKSMKDSKKYLKELDKIVLDEVEKVVSTYDQKLREYLSK
;
A
#
# COMPACT_ATOMS: atom_id res chain seq x y z
N GLN A 1 16.58 -25.31 30.21
CA GLN A 1 17.21 -25.90 29.01
C GLN A 1 16.22 -26.74 28.20
N GLU A 2 15.26 -27.45 28.81
CA GLU A 2 14.25 -28.28 28.10
C GLU A 2 13.40 -27.53 27.05
N ILE A 3 12.99 -26.29 27.32
CA ILE A 3 12.19 -25.50 26.37
C ILE A 3 12.93 -25.23 25.05
N SER A 4 14.24 -24.95 25.11
CA SER A 4 15.02 -24.71 23.89
C SER A 4 15.13 -25.98 23.03
N THR A 5 15.32 -27.13 23.67
CA THR A 5 15.38 -28.43 22.99
C THR A 5 14.02 -28.84 22.42
N PHE A 6 12.94 -28.57 23.15
CA PHE A 6 11.57 -28.78 22.70
C PHE A 6 11.23 -27.92 21.47
N LEU A 7 11.56 -26.62 21.53
CA LEU A 7 11.34 -25.70 20.42
C LEU A 7 12.14 -26.14 19.19
N LYS A 8 13.40 -26.54 19.34
CA LYS A 8 14.23 -27.01 18.20
C LYS A 8 13.73 -28.30 17.56
N THR A 9 13.14 -29.21 18.33
CA THR A 9 12.59 -30.48 17.80
C THR A 9 11.23 -30.30 17.12
N HIS A 10 10.49 -29.24 17.45
CA HIS A 10 9.16 -28.95 16.88
C HIS A 10 9.15 -27.74 15.94
N SER A 11 10.24 -26.97 15.85
CA SER A 11 10.41 -25.89 14.88
C SER A 11 10.99 -26.45 13.58
N SER A 12 10.29 -26.20 12.47
CA SER A 12 10.87 -26.31 11.15
C SER A 12 11.64 -25.02 10.83
N CYS A 13 12.88 -25.12 10.37
CA CYS A 13 13.59 -23.98 9.78
C CYS A 13 13.09 -23.65 8.37
N GLU A 14 12.24 -24.50 7.78
CA GLU A 14 11.71 -24.35 6.44
C GLU A 14 10.24 -23.96 6.47
N PHE A 15 9.85 -23.07 5.56
CA PHE A 15 8.46 -22.74 5.31
C PHE A 15 7.68 -23.96 4.82
N ARG A 16 6.49 -24.17 5.38
CA ARG A 16 5.55 -25.16 4.86
C ARG A 16 5.07 -24.69 3.49
N ALA A 17 4.60 -25.61 2.66
CA ALA A 17 4.08 -25.29 1.32
C ALA A 17 2.95 -24.23 1.37
N MET A 18 2.11 -24.27 2.42
CA MET A 18 1.07 -23.27 2.64
C MET A 18 1.62 -21.87 2.92
N ASP A 19 2.69 -21.75 3.71
CA ASP A 19 3.31 -20.46 4.03
C ASP A 19 3.92 -19.84 2.77
N ARG A 20 4.58 -20.65 1.94
CA ARG A 20 5.12 -20.20 0.65
C ARG A 20 4.02 -19.73 -0.29
N CYS A 21 2.91 -20.47 -0.37
CA CYS A 21 1.75 -20.10 -1.18
C CYS A 21 1.14 -18.77 -0.72
N TYR A 22 1.00 -18.58 0.60
CA TYR A 22 0.51 -17.33 1.18
C TYR A 22 1.44 -16.16 0.87
N ILE A 23 2.76 -16.30 1.09
CA ILE A 23 3.72 -15.24 0.79
C ILE A 23 3.71 -14.90 -0.71
N GLN A 24 3.60 -15.91 -1.58
CA GLN A 24 3.50 -15.70 -3.02
C GLN A 24 2.24 -14.89 -3.40
N LYS A 25 1.09 -15.19 -2.77
CA LYS A 25 -0.15 -14.40 -2.92
C LYS A 25 0.06 -12.94 -2.52
N GLN A 26 0.76 -12.69 -1.41
CA GLN A 26 1.04 -11.32 -0.98
C GLN A 26 2.00 -10.59 -1.95
N LEU A 27 2.94 -11.29 -2.57
CA LEU A 27 3.79 -10.73 -3.65
C LEU A 27 3.02 -10.43 -4.95
N GLU A 28 1.96 -11.16 -5.24
CA GLU A 28 1.04 -10.82 -6.34
C GLU A 28 0.30 -9.51 -6.03
N ASN A 29 -0.16 -9.35 -4.79
CA ASN A 29 -0.82 -8.13 -4.33
C ASN A 29 0.11 -6.91 -4.38
N THR A 30 1.39 -7.04 -3.98
CA THR A 30 2.38 -5.95 -4.11
C THR A 30 2.55 -5.54 -5.57
N THR A 31 2.68 -6.52 -6.47
CA THR A 31 2.84 -6.28 -7.90
C THR A 31 1.63 -5.55 -8.48
N HIS A 32 0.43 -5.97 -8.11
CA HIS A 32 -0.82 -5.35 -8.54
C HIS A 32 -0.92 -3.88 -8.09
N ILE A 33 -0.59 -3.59 -6.83
CA ILE A 33 -0.61 -2.22 -6.31
C ILE A 33 0.46 -1.35 -6.98
N LEU A 34 1.69 -1.84 -7.14
CA LEU A 34 2.74 -1.10 -7.84
C LEU A 34 2.32 -0.74 -9.27
N GLN A 35 1.62 -1.64 -9.96
CA GLN A 35 1.08 -1.36 -11.28
C GLN A 35 -0.02 -0.29 -11.25
N LYS A 36 -0.92 -0.33 -10.26
CA LYS A 36 -1.91 0.74 -10.06
C LYS A 36 -1.25 2.09 -9.78
N ILE A 37 -0.22 2.15 -8.94
CA ILE A 37 0.54 3.38 -8.67
C ILE A 37 1.15 3.93 -9.97
N LYS A 38 1.80 3.08 -10.77
CA LYS A 38 2.35 3.48 -12.08
C LYS A 38 1.27 4.09 -12.99
N ASN A 39 0.10 3.46 -13.06
CA ASN A 39 -1.02 3.97 -13.87
C ASN A 39 -1.53 5.32 -13.32
N LEU A 40 -1.64 5.46 -11.99
CA LEU A 40 -2.05 6.71 -11.35
C LEU A 40 -1.06 7.84 -11.63
N ARG A 41 0.26 7.59 -11.66
CA ARG A 41 1.28 8.60 -11.98
C ARG A 41 1.09 9.23 -13.38
N LEU A 42 0.43 8.53 -14.31
CA LEU A 42 0.12 9.06 -15.65
C LEU A 42 -1.04 10.07 -15.63
N ILE A 43 -1.88 10.04 -14.60
CA ILE A 43 -3.05 10.91 -14.45
C ILE A 43 -2.62 12.21 -13.76
N ILE A 44 -2.52 13.30 -14.51
CA ILE A 44 -2.17 14.60 -13.94
C ILE A 44 -3.43 15.29 -13.40
N PRO A 45 -3.54 15.51 -12.07
CA PRO A 45 -4.69 16.21 -11.50
C PRO A 45 -4.70 17.68 -11.93
N LYS A 46 -5.85 18.15 -12.43
CA LYS A 46 -6.04 19.54 -12.84
C LYS A 46 -6.83 20.36 -11.82
N GLU A 47 -7.69 19.69 -11.06
CA GLU A 47 -8.65 20.26 -10.12
C GLU A 47 -8.80 19.32 -8.93
N SER A 48 -9.09 19.88 -7.74
CA SER A 48 -9.21 19.13 -6.50
C SER A 48 -10.26 18.02 -6.58
N GLU A 49 -11.42 18.30 -7.18
CA GLU A 49 -12.49 17.30 -7.35
C GLU A 49 -12.04 16.13 -8.22
N ASN A 50 -11.35 16.42 -9.34
CA ASN A 50 -10.81 15.39 -10.21
C ASN A 50 -9.72 14.56 -9.51
N TYR A 51 -8.88 15.19 -8.69
CA TYR A 51 -7.89 14.47 -7.89
C TYR A 51 -8.55 13.55 -6.86
N LEU A 52 -9.50 14.06 -6.08
CA LEU A 52 -10.15 13.27 -5.02
C LEU A 52 -11.02 12.17 -5.61
N PHE A 53 -12.00 12.51 -6.44
CA PHE A 53 -13.06 11.57 -6.83
C PHE A 53 -12.73 10.70 -8.04
N ARG A 54 -11.81 11.13 -8.90
CA ARG A 54 -11.44 10.33 -10.10
C ARG A 54 -10.11 9.61 -9.95
N LYS A 55 -9.30 9.94 -8.94
CA LYS A 55 -7.97 9.36 -8.76
C LYS A 55 -7.80 8.74 -7.38
N LEU A 56 -7.88 9.52 -6.31
CA LEU A 56 -7.52 9.06 -4.97
C LEU A 56 -8.57 8.13 -4.35
N ILE A 57 -9.85 8.54 -4.33
CA ILE A 57 -10.93 7.75 -3.73
C ILE A 57 -11.07 6.38 -4.39
N PRO A 58 -11.10 6.25 -5.74
CA PRO A 58 -11.13 4.94 -6.38
C PRO A 58 -9.94 4.06 -5.99
N PHE A 59 -8.74 4.65 -5.87
CA PHE A 59 -7.55 3.90 -5.44
C PHE A 59 -7.66 3.42 -3.98
N VAL A 60 -8.20 4.23 -3.08
CA VAL A 60 -8.46 3.81 -1.69
C VAL A 60 -9.55 2.75 -1.62
N GLN A 61 -10.58 2.85 -2.45
CA GLN A 61 -11.63 1.82 -2.56
C GLN A 61 -11.04 0.49 -3.02
N ASP A 62 -10.19 0.50 -4.05
CA ASP A 62 -9.45 -0.71 -4.50
C ASP A 62 -8.65 -1.36 -3.35
N ILE A 63 -7.99 -0.54 -2.51
CA ILE A 63 -7.22 -1.02 -1.36
C ILE A 63 -8.13 -1.64 -0.30
N SER A 64 -9.25 -0.99 0.01
CA SER A 64 -10.24 -1.49 0.97
C SER A 64 -10.89 -2.80 0.49
N GLU A 65 -11.18 -2.92 -0.81
CA GLU A 65 -11.68 -4.17 -1.40
C GLU A 65 -10.63 -5.28 -1.33
N MET A 66 -9.36 -4.96 -1.60
CA MET A 66 -8.28 -5.92 -1.48
C MET A 66 -8.12 -6.43 -0.04
N GLU A 67 -8.20 -5.56 0.96
CA GLU A 67 -8.20 -5.94 2.38
C GLU A 67 -9.34 -6.90 2.70
N ARG A 68 -10.58 -6.50 2.38
CA ARG A 68 -11.79 -7.25 2.69
C ARG A 68 -11.86 -8.61 1.98
N ASP A 69 -11.57 -8.65 0.69
CA ASP A 69 -11.84 -9.83 -0.15
C ASP A 69 -10.70 -10.83 -0.12
N THR A 70 -9.46 -10.36 0.02
CA THR A 70 -8.27 -11.21 -0.05
C THR A 70 -7.56 -11.39 1.28
N ARG A 71 -8.00 -10.70 2.34
CA ARG A 71 -7.29 -10.61 3.63
C ARG A 71 -5.82 -10.26 3.42
N SER A 72 -5.58 -9.26 2.57
CA SER A 72 -4.23 -8.82 2.28
C SER A 72 -3.71 -7.95 3.41
N ASP A 73 -2.65 -8.41 4.07
CA ASP A 73 -1.93 -7.63 5.08
C ASP A 73 -1.46 -6.29 4.52
N LEU A 74 -1.01 -6.25 3.25
CA LEU A 74 -0.66 -5.01 2.58
C LEU A 74 -1.88 -4.07 2.41
N GLY A 75 -3.05 -4.65 2.12
CA GLY A 75 -4.32 -3.91 2.05
C GLY A 75 -4.66 -3.27 3.38
N GLU A 76 -4.55 -4.02 4.48
CA GLU A 76 -4.76 -3.52 5.84
C GLU A 76 -3.79 -2.38 6.19
N ILE A 77 -2.49 -2.57 5.95
CA ILE A 77 -1.46 -1.54 6.21
C ILE A 77 -1.78 -0.24 5.45
N LEU A 78 -2.10 -0.35 4.15
CA LEU A 78 -2.42 0.82 3.34
C LEU A 78 -3.76 1.46 3.73
N PHE A 79 -4.74 0.65 4.12
CA PHE A 79 -6.03 1.15 4.60
C PHE A 79 -5.86 1.97 5.88
N GLU A 80 -5.08 1.51 6.85
CA GLU A 80 -4.77 2.28 8.06
C GLU A 80 -3.97 3.56 7.75
N TYR A 81 -3.01 3.49 6.82
CA TYR A 81 -2.32 4.70 6.33
C TYR A 81 -3.31 5.72 5.77
N PHE A 82 -4.27 5.30 4.94
CA PHE A 82 -5.26 6.19 4.36
C PHE A 82 -6.29 6.70 5.37
N LYS A 83 -6.68 5.92 6.38
CA LYS A 83 -7.54 6.40 7.48
C LYS A 83 -6.94 7.59 8.21
N ILE A 84 -5.61 7.63 8.35
CA ILE A 84 -4.90 8.73 9.00
C ILE A 84 -4.71 9.91 8.04
N THR A 85 -4.33 9.63 6.79
CA THR A 85 -3.88 10.68 5.85
C THR A 85 -4.99 11.34 5.04
N LEU A 86 -6.13 10.67 4.84
CA LEU A 86 -7.19 11.19 3.98
C LEU A 86 -7.76 12.52 4.47
N SER A 87 -7.99 12.70 5.76
CA SER A 87 -8.50 13.96 6.32
C SER A 87 -7.61 15.15 5.92
N PHE A 88 -6.29 14.99 6.07
CA PHE A 88 -5.31 15.99 5.66
C PHE A 88 -5.34 16.26 4.16
N ILE A 89 -5.50 15.22 3.34
CA ILE A 89 -5.61 15.35 1.88
C ILE A 89 -6.88 16.11 1.49
N PHE A 90 -8.01 15.83 2.13
CA PHE A 90 -9.28 16.52 1.90
C PHE A 90 -9.21 18.00 2.30
N ASP A 91 -8.72 18.31 3.50
CA ASP A 91 -8.56 19.68 4.00
C ASP A 91 -7.66 20.50 3.07
N THR A 92 -6.56 19.87 2.69
CA THR A 92 -5.63 20.38 1.71
C THR A 92 -6.32 20.73 0.37
N CYS A 93 -7.11 19.80 -0.17
CA CYS A 93 -7.80 20.00 -1.45
C CYS A 93 -8.90 21.07 -1.39
N ASN A 94 -9.46 21.32 -0.21
CA ASN A 94 -10.54 22.29 0.04
C ASN A 94 -10.04 23.71 0.39
N THR A 95 -8.74 23.93 0.48
CA THR A 95 -8.18 25.23 0.84
C THR A 95 -8.32 26.25 -0.31
N LYS A 96 -9.27 27.18 -0.17
CA LYS A 96 -9.70 28.15 -1.21
C LYS A 96 -8.65 29.20 -1.63
N SER A 97 -7.51 29.31 -0.95
CA SER A 97 -6.55 30.41 -1.12
C SER A 97 -5.28 30.04 -1.93
N MET A 98 -5.24 28.86 -2.55
CA MET A 98 -4.04 28.44 -3.30
C MET A 98 -3.94 29.11 -4.66
N LYS A 99 -3.01 30.07 -4.79
CA LYS A 99 -2.73 30.81 -6.03
C LYS A 99 -2.29 29.90 -7.20
N ASP A 100 -1.73 28.71 -6.91
CA ASP A 100 -1.26 27.72 -7.89
C ASP A 100 -1.78 26.30 -7.58
N SER A 101 -3.10 26.12 -7.58
CA SER A 101 -3.76 24.84 -7.25
C SER A 101 -3.22 23.63 -8.02
N LYS A 102 -2.87 23.80 -9.31
CA LYS A 102 -2.33 22.71 -10.15
C LYS A 102 -0.95 22.23 -9.69
N LYS A 103 -0.05 23.17 -9.38
CA LYS A 103 1.30 22.83 -8.91
C LYS A 103 1.21 22.10 -7.57
N TYR A 104 0.38 22.65 -6.69
CA TYR A 104 0.16 22.08 -5.37
C TYR A 104 -0.45 20.67 -5.45
N LEU A 105 -1.49 20.45 -6.26
CA LEU A 105 -2.09 19.12 -6.44
C LEU A 105 -1.09 18.11 -7.01
N LYS A 106 -0.20 18.54 -7.90
CA LYS A 106 0.89 17.69 -8.42
C LYS A 106 1.89 17.31 -7.34
N GLU A 107 2.24 18.24 -6.45
CA GLU A 107 3.14 17.97 -5.32
C GLU A 107 2.48 17.05 -4.29
N LEU A 108 1.21 17.29 -3.96
CA LEU A 108 0.41 16.43 -3.09
C LEU A 108 0.30 15.02 -3.65
N ASP A 109 -0.09 14.89 -4.92
CA ASP A 109 -0.18 13.61 -5.62
C ASP A 109 1.14 12.86 -5.60
N LYS A 110 2.24 13.56 -5.85
CA LYS A 110 3.57 12.99 -5.76
C LYS A 110 3.87 12.48 -4.34
N ILE A 111 3.65 13.29 -3.30
CA ILE A 111 3.91 12.88 -1.91
C ILE A 111 3.11 11.64 -1.55
N VAL A 112 1.80 11.64 -1.86
CA VAL A 112 0.92 10.50 -1.55
C VAL A 112 1.39 9.24 -2.28
N LEU A 113 1.66 9.31 -3.58
CA LEU A 113 2.07 8.14 -4.35
C LEU A 113 3.48 7.67 -4.00
N ASP A 114 4.42 8.58 -3.69
CA ASP A 114 5.79 8.24 -3.27
C ASP A 114 5.77 7.50 -1.92
N GLU A 115 4.99 7.96 -0.94
CA GLU A 115 4.88 7.28 0.36
C GLU A 115 4.18 5.92 0.26
N VAL A 116 3.10 5.82 -0.53
CA VAL A 116 2.45 4.53 -0.77
C VAL A 116 3.40 3.56 -1.47
N GLU A 117 4.11 4.01 -2.50
CA GLU A 117 5.09 3.18 -3.20
C GLU A 117 6.19 2.70 -2.26
N LYS A 118 6.69 3.58 -1.39
CA LYS A 118 7.69 3.23 -0.37
C LYS A 118 7.19 2.15 0.59
N VAL A 119 5.96 2.24 1.08
CA VAL A 119 5.35 1.20 1.92
C VAL A 119 5.29 -0.13 1.18
N VAL A 120 4.77 -0.12 -0.06
CA VAL A 120 4.61 -1.32 -0.88
C VAL A 120 5.96 -1.96 -1.23
N SER A 121 6.96 -1.17 -1.62
CA SER A 121 8.30 -1.65 -1.94
C SER A 121 9.01 -2.21 -0.70
N THR A 122 8.85 -1.58 0.46
CA THR A 122 9.41 -2.10 1.72
C THR A 122 8.79 -3.45 2.07
N TYR A 123 7.47 -3.56 1.95
CA TYR A 123 6.74 -4.81 2.21
C TYR A 123 7.15 -5.92 1.23
N ASP A 124 7.17 -5.63 -0.08
CA ASP A 124 7.61 -6.56 -1.13
C ASP A 124 9.04 -7.06 -0.89
N GLN A 125 9.98 -6.14 -0.59
CA GLN A 125 11.36 -6.49 -0.28
C GLN A 125 11.43 -7.45 0.91
N LYS A 126 10.68 -7.19 1.99
CA LYS A 126 10.68 -8.05 3.17
C LYS A 126 10.15 -9.45 2.86
N LEU A 127 9.07 -9.56 2.09
CA LEU A 127 8.54 -10.87 1.66
C LEU A 127 9.55 -11.66 0.82
N ARG A 128 10.28 -11.00 -0.09
CA ARG A 128 11.34 -11.65 -0.90
C ARG A 128 12.53 -12.08 -0.04
N GLU A 129 12.94 -11.26 0.91
CA GLU A 129 13.97 -11.61 1.91
C GLU A 129 13.53 -12.83 2.74
N TYR A 130 12.24 -12.98 3.04
CA TYR A 130 11.72 -14.16 3.72
C TYR A 130 11.75 -15.41 2.83
N LEU A 131 11.36 -15.34 1.55
CA LEU A 131 11.37 -16.52 0.66
C LEU A 131 12.76 -17.01 0.26
N SER A 132 13.76 -16.15 0.34
CA SER A 132 15.15 -16.45 -0.03
C SER A 132 15.98 -17.05 1.12
N LYS A 133 15.40 -17.15 2.32
CA LYS A 133 15.94 -17.85 3.48
C LYS A 133 15.40 -19.28 3.55
#